data_AF-A0A9D0ZB38-F1
#
_entry.id   AF-A0A9D0ZB38-F1
#
_cell.length_a   1.000
_cell.length_b   1.000
_cell.length_c   1.000
_cell.angle_alpha   90.00
_cell.angle_beta   90.00
_cell.angle_gamma   90.00
#
_symmetry.space_group_name_H-M   'P 1'
#
loop_
_entity.id
_entity.type
_entity.pdbx_description
1 polymer ?
#
loop_
_entity_poly.entity_id
_entity_poly.type
_entity_poly.pdbx_seq_one_letter_code
_entity_poly.pdbx_strand_id
1 'polypeptide(L)'
;MTAIKLAALLALLLGPTALLAARRGIRPEQSLAPTMCAQALLLYAAGLLLPLDAGLYALSACSLGCWAGALWACRTHPLQALRTWLTPGLCCFVLLCPLLYWGAIERVYISYDEFSHWGLAVKLMNGTGRLFGSHESAPFMLYDYPPALSLIEWLFCRLLGAREGVALFGYQVLLCALALPLAGETRWRRPLCAAVSLLLPLLVLNAVFPLWTSRLFCEPALAMLTALLFVSLALRERPLCGAGEALILCFLTLTKNTGIFFAALYLLAAWYVRGRRALHAGVPALLAFVSWQAYCALCGLGSAFSSGIAQNVSALLGGALPEANASAPLRFLLALFTSPYRPADIYGGYGLPVPPALLYAFAAGLCLLGARCLPPARRSRARRAVAALFALCLCYLLFIALSYLLIFRDYEAARLSEFDRYTTLPALLGGLMGAALCLQAAREAGSARTVQAARAVCIACTCVLLCVGNTRFFHETVIARESVVQMHWQRYAPGELAAAVRAQAPQGSSIVCLGGGNVIALRYELAPDYEVSVPGGDFMASPDMNLQTVRESLDACDYAVVLWADERLAPLVAGELYTDSLYRVEHGPDGPRLELLFSVPPVN
;
A
#
# COMPACT_ATOMS: atom_id res chain seq x y z
N MET A 1 26.38 14.26 -4.68
CA MET A 1 26.45 13.01 -3.86
C MET A 1 25.25 12.08 -4.08
N THR A 2 24.01 12.59 -4.18
CA THR A 2 22.78 11.78 -4.34
C THR A 2 22.74 10.92 -5.60
N ALA A 3 23.14 11.44 -6.77
CA ALA A 3 23.14 10.67 -8.03
C ALA A 3 24.04 9.43 -7.99
N ILE A 4 25.22 9.54 -7.35
CA ILE A 4 26.16 8.42 -7.17
C ILE A 4 25.53 7.34 -6.28
N LYS A 5 24.89 7.74 -5.18
CA LYS A 5 24.20 6.80 -4.28
C LYS A 5 23.02 6.11 -4.96
N LEU A 6 22.25 6.84 -5.78
CA LEU A 6 21.16 6.26 -6.58
C LEU A 6 21.69 5.28 -7.62
N ALA A 7 22.79 5.60 -8.30
CA ALA A 7 23.45 4.68 -9.23
C ALA A 7 23.96 3.41 -8.53
N ALA A 8 24.55 3.55 -7.33
CA ALA A 8 24.99 2.41 -6.53
C ALA A 8 23.83 1.52 -6.08
N LEU A 9 22.71 2.12 -5.66
CA LEU A 9 21.48 1.41 -5.34
C LEU A 9 20.94 0.66 -6.58
N LEU A 10 20.88 1.30 -7.75
CA LEU A 10 20.45 0.63 -8.98
C LEU A 10 21.39 -0.52 -9.35
N ALA A 11 22.71 -0.34 -9.21
CA ALA A 11 23.67 -1.41 -9.43
C ALA A 11 23.44 -2.59 -8.46
N LEU A 12 23.15 -2.31 -7.18
CA LEU A 12 22.81 -3.31 -6.18
C LEU A 12 21.57 -4.11 -6.59
N LEU A 13 20.48 -3.43 -6.99
CA LEU A 13 19.21 -4.05 -7.38
C LEU A 13 19.32 -4.85 -8.70
N LEU A 14 20.07 -4.34 -9.68
CA LEU A 14 20.10 -4.90 -11.03
C LEU A 14 21.12 -6.03 -11.23
N GLY A 15 22.08 -6.22 -10.33
CA GLY A 15 23.12 -7.26 -10.45
C GLY A 15 22.59 -8.66 -10.71
N PRO A 16 21.69 -9.21 -9.86
CA PRO A 16 21.09 -10.54 -10.07
C PRO A 16 20.35 -10.64 -11.42
N THR A 17 19.65 -9.57 -11.81
CA THR A 17 18.93 -9.51 -13.08
C THR A 17 19.88 -9.51 -14.28
N ALA A 18 21.01 -8.81 -14.21
CA ALA A 18 22.05 -8.84 -15.22
C ALA A 18 22.66 -10.23 -15.41
N LEU A 19 22.92 -10.95 -14.31
CA LEU A 19 23.42 -12.32 -14.36
C LEU A 19 22.42 -13.27 -15.04
N LEU A 20 21.14 -13.18 -14.68
CA LEU A 20 20.09 -14.01 -15.26
C LEU A 20 19.90 -13.73 -16.76
N ALA A 21 19.98 -12.47 -17.18
CA ALA A 21 19.98 -12.10 -18.59
C ALA A 21 21.17 -12.71 -19.34
N ALA A 22 22.38 -12.58 -18.80
CA ALA A 22 23.59 -13.08 -19.44
C ALA A 22 23.68 -14.61 -19.50
N ARG A 23 23.29 -15.32 -18.42
CA ARG A 23 23.43 -16.79 -18.34
C ARG A 23 22.22 -17.58 -18.83
N ARG A 24 21.03 -17.05 -18.65
CA ARG A 24 19.77 -17.78 -18.88
C ARG A 24 18.91 -17.14 -19.96
N GLY A 25 19.31 -15.99 -20.50
CA GLY A 25 18.50 -15.24 -21.47
C GLY A 25 17.22 -14.67 -20.85
N ILE A 26 17.12 -14.60 -19.53
CA ILE A 26 15.93 -14.12 -18.82
C ILE A 26 15.95 -12.59 -18.79
N ARG A 27 14.89 -11.97 -19.30
CA ARG A 27 14.82 -10.51 -19.41
C ARG A 27 14.53 -9.86 -18.06
N PRO A 28 14.97 -8.61 -17.83
CA PRO A 28 14.68 -7.86 -16.61
C PRO A 28 13.20 -7.78 -16.26
N GLU A 29 12.31 -7.68 -17.26
CA GLU A 29 10.87 -7.68 -17.01
C GLU A 29 10.36 -8.92 -16.30
N GLN A 30 11.10 -10.03 -16.34
CA GLN A 30 10.71 -11.29 -15.71
C GLN A 30 11.49 -11.56 -14.42
N SER A 31 12.73 -11.08 -14.32
CA SER A 31 13.62 -11.37 -13.18
C SER A 31 13.65 -10.29 -12.12
N LEU A 32 13.33 -9.03 -12.42
CA LEU A 32 13.51 -7.93 -11.47
C LEU A 32 12.71 -8.12 -10.17
N ALA A 33 11.40 -8.36 -10.29
CA ALA A 33 10.49 -8.62 -9.17
C ALA A 33 10.95 -9.77 -8.25
N PRO A 34 11.15 -11.02 -8.73
CA PRO A 34 11.59 -12.11 -7.86
C PRO A 34 13.02 -11.89 -7.33
N THR A 35 13.90 -11.18 -8.05
CA THR A 35 15.23 -10.86 -7.51
C THR A 35 15.14 -9.86 -6.37
N MET A 36 14.31 -8.81 -6.46
CA MET A 36 14.10 -7.89 -5.33
C MET A 36 13.47 -8.60 -4.13
N CYS A 37 12.54 -9.54 -4.35
CA CYS A 37 12.03 -10.41 -3.30
C CYS A 37 13.16 -11.22 -2.65
N ALA A 38 14.05 -11.82 -3.44
CA ALA A 38 15.21 -12.56 -2.93
C ALA A 38 16.18 -11.68 -2.12
N GLN A 39 16.39 -10.43 -2.54
CA GLN A 39 17.25 -9.48 -1.84
C GLN A 39 16.68 -9.14 -0.46
N ALA A 40 15.37 -8.87 -0.35
CA ALA A 40 14.71 -8.68 0.94
C ALA A 40 14.76 -9.94 1.81
N LEU A 41 14.53 -11.13 1.22
CA LEU A 41 14.60 -12.39 1.96
C LEU A 41 16.02 -12.70 2.47
N LEU A 42 17.06 -12.27 1.75
CA LEU A 42 18.44 -12.35 2.23
C LEU A 42 18.65 -11.42 3.43
N LEU A 43 18.19 -10.18 3.34
CA LEU A 43 18.27 -9.23 4.46
C LEU A 43 17.49 -9.74 5.68
N TYR A 44 16.31 -10.33 5.46
CA TYR A 44 15.50 -10.97 6.48
C TYR A 44 16.28 -12.10 7.16
N ALA A 45 16.80 -13.07 6.39
CA ALA A 45 17.54 -14.20 6.92
C ALA A 45 18.79 -13.76 7.70
N ALA A 46 19.52 -12.74 7.20
CA ALA A 46 20.63 -12.15 7.93
C ALA A 46 20.16 -11.46 9.22
N GLY A 47 19.08 -10.68 9.16
CA GLY A 47 18.53 -9.91 10.27
C GLY A 47 17.99 -10.76 11.43
N LEU A 48 17.62 -12.02 11.17
CA LEU A 48 17.23 -12.97 12.23
C LEU A 48 18.37 -13.24 13.23
N LEU A 49 19.63 -13.18 12.78
CA LEU A 49 20.79 -13.61 13.58
C LEU A 49 21.86 -12.51 13.73
N LEU A 50 22.01 -11.67 12.72
CA LEU A 50 23.09 -10.70 12.57
C LEU A 50 22.54 -9.26 12.52
N PRO A 51 23.40 -8.25 12.76
CA PRO A 51 23.05 -6.87 12.42
C PRO A 51 22.68 -6.75 10.93
N LEU A 52 21.69 -5.90 10.62
CA LEU A 52 21.19 -5.71 9.26
C LEU A 52 22.28 -5.18 8.31
N ASP A 53 23.25 -4.42 8.81
CA ASP A 53 24.40 -3.97 8.02
C ASP A 53 25.27 -5.13 7.51
N ALA A 54 25.42 -6.20 8.28
CA ALA A 54 26.10 -7.41 7.81
C ALA A 54 25.32 -8.05 6.65
N GLY A 55 23.99 -8.04 6.75
CA GLY A 55 23.09 -8.42 5.64
C GLY A 55 23.27 -7.54 4.41
N LEU A 56 23.41 -6.22 4.58
CA LEU A 56 23.67 -5.28 3.49
C LEU A 56 25.02 -5.52 2.82
N TYR A 57 26.08 -5.77 3.59
CA TYR A 57 27.39 -6.09 3.03
C TYR A 57 27.36 -7.42 2.25
N ALA A 58 26.72 -8.45 2.81
CA ALA A 58 26.53 -9.72 2.13
C ALA A 58 25.72 -9.54 0.82
N LEU A 59 24.62 -8.79 0.88
CA LEU A 59 23.81 -8.45 -0.28
C LEU A 59 24.63 -7.72 -1.36
N SER A 60 25.45 -6.76 -0.95
CA SER A 60 26.32 -5.98 -1.83
C SER A 60 27.37 -6.86 -2.50
N ALA A 61 28.03 -7.73 -1.73
CA ALA A 61 28.98 -8.71 -2.24
C ALA A 61 28.32 -9.69 -3.24
N CYS A 62 27.13 -10.20 -2.92
CA CYS A 62 26.36 -11.06 -3.83
C CYS A 62 26.01 -10.34 -5.13
N SER A 63 25.58 -9.07 -5.07
CA SER A 63 25.24 -8.31 -6.28
C SER A 63 26.47 -7.99 -7.14
N LEU A 64 27.60 -7.61 -6.52
CA LEU A 64 28.89 -7.45 -7.22
C LEU A 64 29.32 -8.76 -7.88
N GLY A 65 29.20 -9.90 -7.18
CA GLY A 65 29.44 -11.22 -7.74
C GLY A 65 28.52 -11.54 -8.92
N CYS A 66 27.26 -11.11 -8.88
CA CYS A 66 26.33 -11.25 -10.01
C CYS A 66 26.77 -10.42 -11.21
N TRP A 67 27.23 -9.18 -11.01
CA TRP A 67 27.80 -8.36 -12.08
C TRP A 67 29.05 -8.98 -12.70
N ALA A 68 30.00 -9.42 -11.86
CA ALA A 68 31.20 -10.12 -12.33
C ALA A 68 30.85 -11.40 -13.12
N GLY A 69 29.91 -12.18 -12.61
CA GLY A 69 29.40 -13.37 -13.28
C GLY A 69 28.68 -13.06 -14.60
N ALA A 70 27.97 -11.93 -14.70
CA ALA A 70 27.31 -11.49 -15.92
C ALA A 70 28.35 -11.12 -16.99
N LEU A 71 29.36 -10.33 -16.62
CA LEU A 71 30.49 -9.95 -17.48
C LEU A 71 31.25 -11.19 -17.98
N TRP A 72 31.51 -12.15 -17.09
CA TRP A 72 32.14 -13.42 -17.46
C TRP A 72 31.26 -14.24 -18.42
N ALA A 73 29.96 -14.32 -18.17
CA ALA A 73 29.03 -15.09 -19.00
C ALA A 73 28.83 -14.47 -20.39
N CYS A 74 28.88 -13.15 -20.52
CA CYS A 74 28.68 -12.48 -21.80
C CYS A 74 29.95 -12.34 -22.65
N ARG A 75 31.13 -12.76 -22.17
CA ARG A 75 32.40 -12.61 -22.89
C ARG A 75 32.42 -13.22 -24.28
N THR A 76 31.64 -14.28 -24.51
CA THR A 76 31.53 -14.95 -25.82
C THR A 76 30.47 -14.32 -26.71
N HIS A 77 29.39 -13.77 -26.14
CA HIS A 77 28.26 -13.21 -26.88
C HIS A 77 27.76 -11.88 -26.27
N PRO A 78 28.61 -10.83 -26.22
CA PRO A 78 28.32 -9.62 -25.46
C PRO A 78 27.10 -8.85 -26.00
N LEU A 79 26.97 -8.78 -27.33
CA LEU A 79 25.85 -8.09 -27.98
C LEU A 79 24.50 -8.79 -27.73
N GLN A 80 24.48 -10.12 -27.64
CA GLN A 80 23.25 -10.86 -27.36
C GLN A 80 22.82 -10.68 -25.90
N ALA A 81 23.78 -10.75 -24.97
CA ALA A 81 23.51 -10.50 -23.55
C ALA A 81 23.00 -9.06 -23.35
N LEU A 82 23.67 -8.07 -23.96
CA LEU A 82 23.26 -6.67 -23.90
C LEU A 82 21.85 -6.46 -24.48
N ARG A 83 21.51 -7.08 -25.62
CA ARG A 83 20.15 -7.00 -26.20
C ARG A 83 19.07 -7.65 -25.32
N THR A 84 19.43 -8.65 -24.53
CA THR A 84 18.52 -9.34 -23.61
C THR A 84 18.32 -8.55 -22.32
N TRP A 85 19.36 -7.87 -21.86
CA TRP A 85 19.33 -7.04 -20.67
C TRP A 85 18.75 -5.64 -20.94
N LEU A 86 19.17 -4.97 -22.00
CA LEU A 86 18.72 -3.62 -22.33
C LEU A 86 17.36 -3.64 -23.06
N THR A 87 16.29 -3.80 -22.28
CA THR A 87 14.91 -3.82 -22.76
C THR A 87 14.21 -2.47 -22.54
N PRO A 88 13.14 -2.15 -23.30
CA PRO A 88 12.32 -0.97 -23.03
C PRO A 88 11.80 -0.94 -21.59
N GLY A 89 11.44 -2.10 -21.04
CA GLY A 89 11.00 -2.23 -19.67
C GLY A 89 12.08 -1.87 -18.65
N LEU A 90 13.32 -2.34 -18.84
CA LEU A 90 14.45 -1.94 -17.98
C LEU A 90 14.71 -0.44 -18.08
N CYS A 91 14.75 0.13 -19.28
CA CYS A 91 14.97 1.57 -19.45
C CYS A 91 13.86 2.39 -18.79
N CYS A 92 12.59 1.99 -18.96
CA CYS A 92 11.47 2.64 -18.28
C CYS A 92 11.61 2.57 -16.76
N PHE A 93 11.93 1.41 -16.20
CA PHE A 93 12.16 1.25 -14.76
C PHE A 93 13.30 2.16 -14.26
N VAL A 94 14.45 2.15 -14.93
CA VAL A 94 15.61 2.98 -14.55
C VAL A 94 15.31 4.47 -14.64
N LEU A 95 14.54 4.91 -15.64
CA LEU A 95 14.12 6.30 -15.79
C LEU A 95 13.04 6.72 -14.78
N LEU A 96 12.18 5.79 -14.35
CA LEU A 96 11.19 6.03 -13.31
C LEU A 96 11.85 6.23 -11.94
N CYS A 97 12.97 5.57 -11.64
CA CYS A 97 13.61 5.69 -10.32
C CYS A 97 13.97 7.14 -9.93
N PRO A 98 14.67 7.95 -10.75
CA PRO A 98 14.89 9.36 -10.45
C PRO A 98 13.59 10.16 -10.31
N LEU A 99 12.57 9.86 -11.11
CA LEU A 99 11.27 10.54 -11.08
C LEU A 99 10.52 10.27 -9.78
N LEU A 100 10.48 9.01 -9.34
CA LEU A 100 9.89 8.59 -8.07
C LEU A 100 10.68 9.18 -6.89
N TYR A 101 12.02 9.18 -6.96
CA TYR A 101 12.84 9.83 -5.95
C TYR A 101 12.53 11.32 -5.83
N TRP A 102 12.38 12.02 -6.96
CA TRP A 102 11.97 13.43 -7.00
C TRP A 102 10.57 13.65 -6.41
N GLY A 103 9.59 12.81 -6.77
CA GLY A 103 8.25 12.91 -6.20
C GLY A 103 8.19 12.60 -4.71
N ALA A 104 9.08 11.75 -4.21
CA ALA A 104 9.08 11.29 -2.82
C ALA A 104 9.99 12.08 -1.88
N ILE A 105 11.03 12.76 -2.39
CA ILE A 105 11.92 13.57 -1.54
C ILE A 105 11.10 14.62 -0.79
N GLU A 106 11.46 14.88 0.46
CA GLU A 106 10.76 15.78 1.38
C GLU A 106 9.35 15.35 1.79
N ARG A 107 8.78 14.25 1.28
CA ARG A 107 7.54 13.71 1.87
C ARG A 107 7.77 13.23 3.30
N VAL A 108 6.72 13.35 4.10
CA VAL A 108 6.64 12.91 5.49
C VAL A 108 5.55 11.87 5.65
N TYR A 109 5.60 11.06 6.69
CA TYR A 109 4.51 10.16 7.05
C TYR A 109 3.33 10.96 7.58
N ILE A 110 2.11 10.45 7.34
CA ILE A 110 0.87 11.14 7.72
C ILE A 110 -0.25 10.18 8.18
N SER A 111 -0.11 8.85 8.08
CA SER A 111 -1.10 7.90 8.59
C SER A 111 -0.76 7.39 9.97
N TYR A 112 -1.82 7.10 10.74
CA TYR A 112 -1.75 6.22 11.89
C TYR A 112 -0.93 4.97 11.59
N ASP A 113 -1.18 4.31 10.45
CA ASP A 113 -0.51 3.07 10.03
C ASP A 113 1.02 3.21 9.88
N GLU A 114 1.51 4.36 9.40
CA GLU A 114 2.95 4.60 9.29
C GLU A 114 3.58 4.84 10.66
N PHE A 115 2.90 5.54 11.57
CA PHE A 115 3.42 5.83 12.91
C PHE A 115 3.33 4.67 13.87
N SER A 116 2.36 3.78 13.69
CA SER A 116 2.15 2.60 14.53
C SER A 116 2.94 1.41 14.02
N HIS A 117 3.00 1.15 12.70
CA HIS A 117 3.58 -0.11 12.19
C HIS A 117 4.65 0.11 11.13
N TRP A 118 4.27 0.57 9.94
CA TRP A 118 5.09 0.43 8.73
C TRP A 118 6.32 1.35 8.76
N GLY A 119 6.10 2.63 9.03
CA GLY A 119 7.16 3.63 9.16
C GLY A 119 7.95 3.47 10.45
N LEU A 120 7.28 3.09 11.54
CA LEU A 120 7.93 2.80 12.83
C LEU A 120 8.94 1.65 12.72
N ALA A 121 8.58 0.55 12.06
CA ALA A 121 9.47 -0.57 11.81
C ALA A 121 10.77 -0.11 11.10
N VAL A 122 10.65 0.70 10.04
CA VAL A 122 11.81 1.24 9.31
C VAL A 122 12.67 2.15 10.19
N LYS A 123 12.04 3.01 10.99
CA LYS A 123 12.72 3.90 11.94
C LYS A 123 13.52 3.10 12.97
N LEU A 124 12.90 2.10 13.60
CA LEU A 124 13.54 1.24 14.58
C LEU A 124 14.72 0.45 13.98
N MET A 125 14.56 -0.11 12.77
CA MET A 125 15.66 -0.81 12.10
C MET A 125 16.82 0.10 11.73
N ASN A 126 16.57 1.36 11.36
CA ASN A 126 17.63 2.34 11.11
C ASN A 126 18.32 2.82 12.40
N GLY A 127 17.57 2.97 13.49
CA GLY A 127 18.12 3.41 14.78
C GLY A 127 18.93 2.34 15.51
N THR A 128 18.50 1.08 15.41
CA THR A 128 19.11 -0.05 16.15
C THR A 128 20.09 -0.87 15.31
N GLY A 129 19.99 -0.80 13.97
CA GLY A 129 20.76 -1.67 13.07
C GLY A 129 20.35 -3.15 13.13
N ARG A 130 19.19 -3.49 13.71
CA ARG A 130 18.66 -4.85 13.85
C ARG A 130 17.21 -4.91 13.37
N LEU A 131 16.67 -6.12 13.14
CA LEU A 131 15.23 -6.29 12.98
C LEU A 131 14.49 -5.73 14.20
N PHE A 132 13.30 -5.18 13.97
CA PHE A 132 12.49 -4.61 15.04
C PHE A 132 11.93 -5.71 15.95
N GLY A 133 11.85 -5.43 17.25
CA GLY A 133 11.33 -6.31 18.30
C GLY A 133 10.61 -5.49 19.38
N SER A 134 10.13 -6.14 20.46
CA SER A 134 9.53 -5.39 21.55
C SER A 134 10.58 -4.45 22.18
N HIS A 135 10.36 -3.14 22.09
CA HIS A 135 11.17 -2.15 22.81
C HIS A 135 10.33 -1.60 23.96
N GLU A 136 10.86 -1.67 25.19
CA GLU A 136 10.22 -1.08 26.38
C GLU A 136 9.95 0.43 26.23
N SER A 137 10.68 1.09 25.32
CA SER A 137 10.58 2.52 25.04
C SER A 137 9.91 2.86 23.70
N ALA A 138 9.31 1.91 22.98
CA ALA A 138 8.58 2.23 21.75
C ALA A 138 7.39 3.14 22.10
N PRO A 139 7.31 4.36 21.55
CA PRO A 139 6.27 5.32 21.94
C PRO A 139 4.85 4.92 21.48
N PHE A 140 4.72 3.87 20.65
CA PHE A 140 3.47 3.39 20.06
C PHE A 140 3.44 1.85 19.99
N MET A 141 2.30 1.31 19.53
CA MET A 141 2.08 -0.13 19.36
C MET A 141 2.85 -0.69 18.15
N LEU A 142 3.82 -1.58 18.39
CA LEU A 142 4.49 -2.35 17.35
C LEU A 142 3.93 -3.77 17.31
N TYR A 143 3.26 -4.14 16.22
CA TYR A 143 2.64 -5.47 16.07
C TYR A 143 3.60 -6.51 15.49
N ASP A 144 3.16 -7.78 15.56
CA ASP A 144 3.76 -8.96 14.93
C ASP A 144 3.76 -8.94 13.38
N TYR A 145 3.68 -7.77 12.75
CA TYR A 145 3.67 -7.65 11.29
C TYR A 145 5.03 -8.05 10.69
N PRO A 146 5.06 -8.98 9.72
CA PRO A 146 6.29 -9.42 9.07
C PRO A 146 7.06 -8.30 8.34
N PRO A 147 8.40 -8.40 8.23
CA PRO A 147 9.24 -7.25 7.90
C PRO A 147 9.56 -7.08 6.39
N ALA A 148 8.99 -7.86 5.47
CA ALA A 148 9.52 -7.90 4.09
C ALA A 148 9.43 -6.56 3.34
N LEU A 149 8.33 -5.81 3.51
CA LEU A 149 8.20 -4.46 2.94
C LEU A 149 9.17 -3.48 3.61
N SER A 150 9.16 -3.46 4.94
CA SER A 150 10.03 -2.56 5.72
C SER A 150 11.51 -2.83 5.52
N LEU A 151 11.93 -4.04 5.14
CA LEU A 151 13.31 -4.35 4.78
C LEU A 151 13.74 -3.73 3.45
N ILE A 152 12.83 -3.66 2.47
CA ILE A 152 13.08 -2.91 1.23
C ILE A 152 13.18 -1.41 1.53
N GLU A 153 12.24 -0.87 2.30
CA GLU A 153 12.26 0.54 2.72
C GLU A 153 13.52 0.88 3.51
N TRP A 154 13.93 0.01 4.43
CA TRP A 154 15.17 0.11 5.19
C TRP A 154 16.40 0.12 4.28
N LEU A 155 16.48 -0.78 3.29
CA LEU A 155 17.61 -0.84 2.35
C LEU A 155 17.82 0.50 1.64
N PHE A 156 16.73 1.13 1.21
CA PHE A 156 16.77 2.43 0.54
C PHE A 156 17.18 3.55 1.50
N CYS A 157 16.59 3.59 2.69
CA CYS A 157 16.97 4.52 3.76
C CYS A 157 18.46 4.38 4.13
N ARG A 158 18.99 3.16 4.20
CA ARG A 158 20.38 2.92 4.56
C ARG A 158 21.36 3.46 3.52
N LEU A 159 21.03 3.37 2.24
CA LEU A 159 21.90 3.82 1.14
C LEU A 159 21.73 5.30 0.80
N LEU A 160 20.51 5.83 0.85
CA LEU A 160 20.19 7.20 0.41
C LEU A 160 20.00 8.18 1.56
N GLY A 161 19.93 7.70 2.81
CA GLY A 161 19.71 8.49 4.03
C GLY A 161 18.34 8.20 4.65
N ALA A 162 18.31 8.01 5.97
CA ALA A 162 17.12 7.64 6.72
C ALA A 162 16.15 8.83 6.81
N ARG A 163 15.20 8.88 5.87
CA ARG A 163 14.14 9.89 5.78
C ARG A 163 12.84 9.22 5.33
N GLU A 164 11.71 9.73 5.77
CA GLU A 164 10.37 9.17 5.47
C GLU A 164 10.10 9.13 3.96
N GLY A 165 10.40 10.21 3.23
CA GLY A 165 10.33 10.24 1.77
C GLY A 165 11.22 9.20 1.06
N VAL A 166 12.36 8.81 1.66
CA VAL A 166 13.22 7.75 1.08
C VAL A 166 12.62 6.36 1.29
N ALA A 167 11.94 6.13 2.42
CA ALA A 167 11.19 4.88 2.64
C ALA A 167 10.03 4.76 1.64
N LEU A 168 9.23 5.84 1.46
CA LEU A 168 8.17 5.91 0.44
C LEU A 168 8.73 5.62 -0.96
N PHE A 169 9.89 6.19 -1.30
CA PHE A 169 10.57 5.90 -2.55
C PHE A 169 10.94 4.41 -2.71
N GLY A 170 11.47 3.77 -1.66
CA GLY A 170 11.79 2.33 -1.68
C GLY A 170 10.56 1.46 -1.94
N TYR A 171 9.46 1.77 -1.27
CA TYR A 171 8.16 1.11 -1.47
C TYR A 171 7.65 1.29 -2.92
N GLN A 172 7.67 2.52 -3.45
CA GLN A 172 7.25 2.81 -4.82
C GLN A 172 8.09 2.05 -5.87
N VAL A 173 9.42 1.99 -5.69
CA VAL A 173 10.31 1.25 -6.59
C VAL A 173 10.00 -0.24 -6.56
N LEU A 174 9.69 -0.82 -5.40
CA LEU A 174 9.22 -2.20 -5.30
C LEU A 174 7.93 -2.40 -6.10
N LEU A 175 6.91 -1.55 -5.92
CA LEU A 175 5.66 -1.67 -6.66
C LEU A 175 5.89 -1.56 -8.18
N CYS A 176 6.71 -0.63 -8.65
CA CYS A 176 7.08 -0.55 -10.07
C CYS A 176 7.82 -1.80 -10.56
N ALA A 177 8.69 -2.39 -9.75
CA ALA A 177 9.35 -3.65 -10.07
C ALA A 177 8.34 -4.82 -10.17
N LEU A 178 7.34 -4.86 -9.29
CA LEU A 178 6.24 -5.84 -9.32
C LEU A 178 5.28 -5.63 -10.51
N ALA A 179 5.15 -4.39 -11.01
CA ALA A 179 4.35 -4.09 -12.19
C ALA A 179 5.00 -4.63 -13.48
N LEU A 180 6.33 -4.65 -13.52
CA LEU A 180 7.09 -4.90 -14.74
C LEU A 180 6.82 -6.28 -15.37
N PRO A 181 6.74 -7.39 -14.61
CA PRO A 181 6.34 -8.66 -15.21
C PRO A 181 4.91 -8.64 -15.72
N LEU A 182 3.97 -7.88 -15.13
CA LEU A 182 2.59 -7.79 -15.61
C LEU A 182 2.52 -7.18 -17.01
N ALA A 183 3.40 -6.23 -17.31
CA ALA A 183 3.60 -5.70 -18.66
C ALA A 183 4.00 -6.79 -19.67
N GLY A 184 4.70 -7.84 -19.23
CA GLY A 184 5.29 -8.89 -20.07
C GLY A 184 6.42 -8.37 -20.96
N GLU A 185 7.02 -9.24 -21.78
CA GLU A 185 8.19 -8.89 -22.59
C GLU A 185 7.97 -7.72 -23.54
N THR A 186 8.75 -6.64 -23.36
CA THR A 186 8.70 -5.47 -24.25
C THR A 186 9.80 -5.54 -25.32
N ARG A 187 9.59 -4.87 -26.45
CA ARG A 187 10.55 -4.88 -27.58
C ARG A 187 10.65 -3.49 -28.21
N TRP A 188 11.88 -3.04 -28.46
CA TRP A 188 12.19 -1.76 -29.13
C TRP A 188 11.51 -1.59 -30.50
N ARG A 189 11.32 -2.69 -31.23
CA ARG A 189 10.67 -2.69 -32.56
C ARG A 189 9.17 -2.38 -32.52
N ARG A 190 8.52 -2.35 -31.35
CA ARG A 190 7.08 -2.08 -31.18
C ARG A 190 6.88 -1.07 -30.05
N PRO A 191 7.31 0.20 -30.22
CA PRO A 191 7.36 1.18 -29.15
C PRO A 191 5.99 1.46 -28.54
N LEU A 192 4.94 1.63 -29.36
CA LEU A 192 3.58 1.84 -28.85
C LEU A 192 3.07 0.66 -28.01
N CYS A 193 3.30 -0.58 -28.46
CA CYS A 193 2.94 -1.77 -27.68
C CYS A 193 3.72 -1.84 -26.37
N ALA A 194 5.01 -1.49 -26.39
CA ALA A 194 5.83 -1.43 -25.19
C ALA A 194 5.30 -0.37 -24.21
N ALA A 195 5.01 0.84 -24.68
CA ALA A 195 4.45 1.93 -23.87
C ALA A 195 3.12 1.52 -23.22
N VAL A 196 2.15 1.04 -24.00
CA VAL A 196 0.85 0.56 -23.46
C VAL A 196 1.05 -0.55 -22.43
N SER A 197 1.95 -1.49 -22.69
CA SER A 197 2.20 -2.61 -21.77
C SER A 197 2.80 -2.16 -20.44
N LEU A 198 3.70 -1.17 -20.47
CA LEU A 198 4.37 -0.65 -19.28
C LEU A 198 3.46 0.29 -18.48
N LEU A 199 2.68 1.13 -19.17
CA LEU A 199 1.79 2.10 -18.53
C LEU A 199 0.55 1.45 -17.93
N LEU A 200 -0.08 0.49 -18.61
CA LEU A 200 -1.39 -0.03 -18.19
C LEU A 200 -1.40 -0.59 -16.75
N PRO A 201 -0.44 -1.43 -16.30
CA PRO A 201 -0.43 -1.90 -14.91
C PRO A 201 -0.25 -0.78 -13.88
N LEU A 202 0.57 0.24 -14.19
CA LEU A 202 0.79 1.40 -13.30
C LEU A 202 -0.45 2.29 -13.23
N LEU A 203 -1.14 2.50 -14.35
CA LEU A 203 -2.38 3.26 -14.42
C LEU A 203 -3.52 2.54 -13.67
N VAL A 204 -3.59 1.21 -13.76
CA VAL A 204 -4.54 0.41 -12.98
C VAL A 204 -4.24 0.51 -11.48
N LEU A 205 -2.96 0.39 -11.09
CA LEU A 205 -2.53 0.60 -9.70
C LEU A 205 -2.99 1.97 -9.19
N ASN A 206 -2.68 3.04 -9.92
CA ASN A 206 -3.01 4.39 -9.47
C ASN A 206 -4.52 4.69 -9.51
N ALA A 207 -5.26 4.16 -10.48
CA ALA A 207 -6.71 4.38 -10.58
C ALA A 207 -7.52 3.61 -9.53
N VAL A 208 -7.02 2.48 -9.02
CA VAL A 208 -7.69 1.70 -7.98
C VAL A 208 -7.15 2.05 -6.60
N PHE A 209 -5.86 2.37 -6.49
CA PHE A 209 -5.19 2.63 -5.23
C PHE A 209 -4.18 3.79 -5.36
N PRO A 210 -4.63 5.04 -5.49
CA PRO A 210 -3.76 6.21 -5.74
C PRO A 210 -2.80 6.53 -4.57
N LEU A 211 -3.15 6.10 -3.35
CA LEU A 211 -2.36 6.33 -2.13
C LEU A 211 -1.03 5.58 -2.08
N TRP A 212 -0.73 4.71 -3.06
CA TRP A 212 0.53 3.94 -3.13
C TRP A 212 1.80 4.80 -3.20
N THR A 213 1.65 6.10 -3.47
CA THR A 213 2.75 7.05 -3.54
C THR A 213 2.95 7.84 -2.24
N SER A 214 1.93 7.94 -1.39
CA SER A 214 1.94 8.76 -0.18
C SER A 214 1.84 7.94 1.11
N ARG A 215 1.50 6.66 1.01
CA ARG A 215 1.31 5.75 2.15
C ARG A 215 2.09 4.45 1.98
N LEU A 216 2.50 3.86 3.09
CA LEU A 216 3.20 2.55 3.13
C LEU A 216 2.22 1.39 3.32
N PHE A 217 1.01 1.52 2.77
CA PHE A 217 -0.02 0.48 2.87
C PHE A 217 0.43 -0.81 2.19
N CYS A 218 0.26 -1.95 2.84
CA CYS A 218 0.68 -3.24 2.30
C CYS A 218 -0.23 -3.77 1.18
N GLU A 219 -1.46 -3.27 1.07
CA GLU A 219 -2.53 -3.81 0.22
C GLU A 219 -2.15 -3.83 -1.28
N PRO A 220 -1.55 -2.76 -1.86
CA PRO A 220 -1.04 -2.80 -3.23
C PRO A 220 0.01 -3.87 -3.45
N ALA A 221 0.96 -4.03 -2.52
CA ALA A 221 1.99 -5.05 -2.64
C ALA A 221 1.39 -6.47 -2.60
N LEU A 222 0.47 -6.74 -1.66
CA LEU A 222 -0.27 -8.01 -1.58
C LEU A 222 -1.02 -8.31 -2.88
N ALA A 223 -1.71 -7.29 -3.43
CA ALA A 223 -2.43 -7.42 -4.69
C ALA A 223 -1.48 -7.73 -5.86
N MET A 224 -0.38 -7.00 -5.98
CA MET A 224 0.56 -7.16 -7.11
C MET A 224 1.30 -8.50 -7.05
N LEU A 225 1.79 -8.92 -5.88
CA LEU A 225 2.43 -10.22 -5.68
C LEU A 225 1.48 -11.37 -6.03
N THR A 226 0.24 -11.31 -5.54
CA THR A 226 -0.77 -12.32 -5.82
C THR A 226 -1.17 -12.31 -7.30
N ALA A 227 -1.36 -11.15 -7.92
CA ALA A 227 -1.63 -11.04 -9.35
C ALA A 227 -0.51 -11.66 -10.20
N LEU A 228 0.76 -11.41 -9.85
CA LEU A 228 1.92 -12.04 -10.52
C LEU A 228 1.86 -13.57 -10.48
N LEU A 229 1.54 -14.13 -9.30
CA LEU A 229 1.39 -15.57 -9.11
C LEU A 229 0.26 -16.15 -9.97
N PHE A 230 -0.90 -15.48 -10.03
CA PHE A 230 -2.05 -15.92 -10.86
C PHE A 230 -1.83 -15.72 -12.37
N VAL A 231 -1.13 -14.67 -12.79
CA VAL A 231 -0.73 -14.47 -14.19
C VAL A 231 0.25 -15.57 -14.62
N SER A 232 1.22 -15.92 -13.76
CA SER A 232 2.11 -17.07 -13.97
C SER A 232 1.31 -18.38 -14.09
N LEU A 233 0.29 -18.55 -13.23
CA LEU A 233 -0.59 -19.70 -13.25
C LEU A 233 -1.37 -19.83 -14.56
N ALA A 234 -1.87 -18.72 -15.10
CA ALA A 234 -2.64 -18.68 -16.34
C ALA A 234 -1.77 -18.88 -17.59
N LEU A 235 -0.61 -18.25 -17.67
CA LEU A 235 0.16 -18.12 -18.92
C LEU A 235 1.30 -19.14 -19.10
N ARG A 236 1.76 -19.80 -18.03
CA ARG A 236 2.75 -20.91 -18.02
C ARG A 236 4.12 -20.68 -18.70
N GLU A 237 4.38 -19.55 -19.34
CA GLU A 237 5.60 -19.30 -20.14
C GLU A 237 6.52 -18.21 -19.59
N ARG A 238 6.34 -17.80 -18.34
CA ARG A 238 7.21 -16.79 -17.75
C ARG A 238 8.33 -17.48 -16.98
N PRO A 239 9.62 -17.11 -17.19
CA PRO A 239 10.78 -17.78 -16.61
C PRO A 239 10.96 -17.53 -15.11
N LEU A 240 9.87 -17.20 -14.41
CA LEU A 240 9.71 -17.55 -13.01
C LEU A 240 9.65 -19.08 -12.96
N CYS A 241 10.81 -19.73 -13.07
CA CYS A 241 11.00 -21.11 -12.67
C CYS A 241 10.42 -21.31 -11.25
N GLY A 242 10.17 -22.55 -10.83
CA GLY A 242 9.59 -22.83 -9.51
C GLY A 242 10.26 -22.07 -8.36
N ALA A 243 11.56 -21.76 -8.47
CA ALA A 243 12.28 -20.89 -7.53
C ALA A 243 11.77 -19.43 -7.48
N GLY A 244 11.52 -18.78 -8.62
CA GLY A 244 10.97 -17.41 -8.66
C GLY A 244 9.57 -17.33 -8.05
N GLU A 245 8.73 -18.35 -8.30
CA GLU A 245 7.41 -18.47 -7.66
C GLU A 245 7.54 -18.67 -6.14
N ALA A 246 8.48 -19.51 -5.69
CA ALA A 246 8.75 -19.71 -4.27
C ALA A 246 9.25 -18.43 -3.58
N LEU A 247 10.13 -17.66 -4.23
CA LEU A 247 10.62 -16.38 -3.70
C LEU A 247 9.49 -15.36 -3.52
N ILE A 248 8.61 -15.26 -4.52
CA ILE A 248 7.42 -14.38 -4.43
C ILE A 248 6.49 -14.87 -3.32
N LEU A 249 6.29 -16.19 -3.16
CA LEU A 249 5.47 -16.73 -2.08
C LEU A 249 6.07 -16.47 -0.69
N CYS A 250 7.37 -16.65 -0.48
CA CYS A 250 8.03 -16.32 0.78
C CYS A 250 7.93 -14.83 1.10
N PHE A 251 8.11 -13.97 0.09
CA PHE A 251 7.96 -12.53 0.29
C PHE A 251 6.50 -12.17 0.62
N LEU A 252 5.54 -12.78 -0.07
CA LEU A 252 4.11 -12.60 0.17
C LEU A 252 3.73 -13.01 1.61
N THR A 253 4.22 -14.15 2.10
CA THR A 253 3.96 -14.58 3.49
C THR A 253 4.58 -13.65 4.53
N LEU A 254 5.68 -12.97 4.18
CA LEU A 254 6.36 -11.99 5.03
C LEU A 254 5.96 -10.53 4.73
N THR A 255 4.89 -10.30 3.98
CA THR A 255 4.41 -8.93 3.68
C THR A 255 3.49 -8.38 4.77
N LYS A 256 2.61 -9.22 5.32
CA LYS A 256 1.65 -8.94 6.41
C LYS A 256 1.15 -10.27 6.96
N ASN A 257 0.53 -10.29 8.14
CA ASN A 257 -0.13 -11.47 8.69
C ASN A 257 -1.17 -12.10 7.74
N THR A 258 -1.87 -11.29 6.94
CA THR A 258 -2.81 -11.82 5.92
C THR A 258 -2.11 -12.40 4.69
N GLY A 259 -0.81 -12.17 4.51
CA GLY A 259 -0.02 -12.70 3.40
C GLY A 259 -0.01 -14.24 3.33
N ILE A 260 0.02 -14.92 4.48
CA ILE A 260 -0.08 -16.39 4.53
C ILE A 260 -1.43 -16.89 4.01
N PHE A 261 -2.51 -16.15 4.25
CA PHE A 261 -3.83 -16.49 3.71
C PHE A 261 -3.84 -16.42 2.17
N PHE A 262 -3.28 -15.37 1.57
CA PHE A 262 -3.15 -15.28 0.11
C PHE A 262 -2.25 -16.37 -0.47
N ALA A 263 -1.13 -16.67 0.19
CA ALA A 263 -0.22 -17.75 -0.22
C ALA A 263 -0.91 -19.13 -0.19
N ALA A 264 -1.68 -19.42 0.86
CA ALA A 264 -2.42 -20.68 0.99
C ALA A 264 -3.48 -20.84 -0.11
N LEU A 265 -4.28 -19.79 -0.36
CA LEU A 265 -5.28 -19.80 -1.43
C LEU A 265 -4.66 -19.90 -2.82
N TYR A 266 -3.51 -19.26 -3.04
CA TYR A 266 -2.75 -19.46 -4.27
C TYR A 266 -2.28 -20.91 -4.44
N LEU A 267 -1.72 -21.53 -3.40
CA LEU A 267 -1.24 -22.92 -3.47
C LEU A 267 -2.40 -23.89 -3.75
N LEU A 268 -3.58 -23.65 -3.19
CA LEU A 268 -4.80 -24.39 -3.50
C LEU A 268 -5.20 -24.22 -4.98
N ALA A 269 -5.18 -22.98 -5.49
CA ALA A 269 -5.43 -22.69 -6.89
C ALA A 269 -4.38 -23.35 -7.82
N ALA A 270 -3.11 -23.33 -7.41
CA ALA A 270 -2.01 -23.91 -8.15
C ALA A 270 -2.13 -25.44 -8.19
N TRP A 271 -2.53 -26.06 -7.08
CA TRP A 271 -2.87 -27.49 -7.02
C TRP A 271 -4.04 -27.83 -7.95
N TYR A 272 -5.13 -27.06 -7.92
CA TYR A 272 -6.27 -27.25 -8.80
C TYR A 272 -5.91 -27.16 -10.30
N VAL A 273 -5.03 -26.22 -10.66
CA VAL A 273 -4.68 -25.95 -12.07
C VAL A 273 -3.52 -26.83 -12.60
N ARG A 274 -2.52 -27.13 -11.77
CA ARG A 274 -1.24 -27.79 -12.14
C ARG A 274 -0.99 -29.13 -11.43
N GLY A 275 -1.78 -29.50 -10.42
CA GLY A 275 -1.64 -30.74 -9.64
C GLY A 275 -0.63 -30.65 -8.47
N ARG A 276 -0.37 -31.79 -7.81
CA ARG A 276 0.42 -31.89 -6.55
C ARG A 276 1.81 -31.27 -6.61
N ARG A 277 2.50 -31.30 -7.76
CA ARG A 277 3.85 -30.73 -7.90
C ARG A 277 3.92 -29.23 -7.62
N ALA A 278 2.81 -28.50 -7.74
CA ALA A 278 2.76 -27.07 -7.44
C ALA A 278 2.94 -26.78 -5.93
N LEU A 279 2.66 -27.74 -5.05
CA LEU A 279 2.73 -27.56 -3.61
C LEU A 279 4.16 -27.46 -3.07
N HIS A 280 5.17 -27.86 -3.85
CA HIS A 280 6.57 -27.76 -3.42
C HIS A 280 7.01 -26.31 -3.17
N ALA A 281 6.43 -25.34 -3.86
CA ALA A 281 6.70 -23.92 -3.61
C ALA A 281 6.13 -23.44 -2.25
N GLY A 282 5.23 -24.21 -1.62
CA GLY A 282 4.65 -23.89 -0.32
C GLY A 282 5.56 -24.20 0.87
N VAL A 283 6.50 -25.14 0.73
CA VAL A 283 7.47 -25.47 1.80
C VAL A 283 8.30 -24.26 2.22
N PRO A 284 9.00 -23.55 1.30
CA PRO A 284 9.78 -22.38 1.70
C PRO A 284 8.90 -21.24 2.22
N ALA A 285 7.67 -21.09 1.71
CA ALA A 285 6.72 -20.07 2.18
C ALA A 285 6.27 -20.33 3.63
N LEU A 286 6.04 -21.60 3.98
CA LEU A 286 5.74 -22.03 5.35
C LEU A 286 6.95 -21.81 6.27
N LEU A 287 8.15 -22.15 5.82
CA LEU A 287 9.38 -21.89 6.60
C LEU A 287 9.58 -20.39 6.87
N ALA A 288 9.32 -19.54 5.87
CA ALA A 288 9.36 -18.09 6.05
C ALA A 288 8.37 -17.64 7.14
N PHE A 289 7.11 -18.07 7.06
CA PHE A 289 6.10 -17.76 8.07
C PHE A 289 6.49 -18.25 9.48
N VAL A 290 6.87 -19.53 9.62
CA VAL A 290 7.25 -20.12 10.91
C VAL A 290 8.48 -19.43 11.51
N SER A 291 9.47 -19.07 10.68
CA SER A 291 10.66 -18.36 11.15
C SER A 291 10.32 -16.99 11.75
N TRP A 292 9.34 -16.28 11.18
CA TRP A 292 8.90 -14.99 11.71
C TRP A 292 8.13 -15.16 13.02
N GLN A 293 7.22 -16.14 13.07
CA GLN A 293 6.49 -16.44 14.31
C GLN A 293 7.44 -16.83 15.45
N ALA A 294 8.47 -17.63 15.15
CA ALA A 294 9.52 -17.96 16.12
C ALA A 294 10.30 -16.71 16.57
N TYR A 295 10.65 -15.82 15.63
CA TYR A 295 11.31 -14.56 15.95
C TYR A 295 10.44 -13.67 16.85
N CYS A 296 9.15 -13.50 16.53
CA CYS A 296 8.21 -12.76 17.37
C CYS A 296 8.13 -13.31 18.78
N ALA A 297 8.02 -14.63 18.93
CA ALA A 297 7.98 -15.28 20.23
C ALA A 297 9.27 -15.04 21.05
N LEU A 298 10.44 -15.11 20.41
CA LEU A 298 11.73 -14.83 21.06
C LEU A 298 11.90 -13.36 21.43
N CYS A 299 11.34 -12.44 20.64
CA CYS A 299 11.46 -11.00 20.82
C CYS A 299 10.25 -10.37 21.52
N GLY A 300 9.37 -11.17 22.15
CA GLY A 300 8.22 -10.66 22.92
C GLY A 300 7.22 -9.84 22.11
N LEU A 301 7.16 -10.00 20.78
CA LEU A 301 6.21 -9.29 19.93
C LEU A 301 4.83 -9.93 20.03
N GLY A 302 3.85 -9.14 20.48
CA GLY A 302 2.45 -9.54 20.59
C GLY A 302 1.64 -9.27 19.32
N SER A 303 0.53 -9.99 19.17
CA SER A 303 -0.45 -9.78 18.11
C SER A 303 -1.59 -8.87 18.60
N ALA A 304 -1.93 -7.82 17.85
CA ALA A 304 -2.98 -6.87 18.25
C ALA A 304 -4.41 -7.36 17.98
N PHE A 305 -4.58 -8.24 17.00
CA PHE A 305 -5.90 -8.55 16.43
C PHE A 305 -6.45 -9.91 16.84
N SER A 306 -5.77 -10.60 17.78
CA SER A 306 -6.18 -11.93 18.25
C SER A 306 -6.82 -11.92 19.64
N SER A 307 -6.70 -10.82 20.39
CA SER A 307 -7.38 -10.65 21.67
C SER A 307 -8.89 -10.45 21.43
N GLY A 308 -9.73 -11.15 22.19
CA GLY A 308 -11.18 -10.98 22.12
C GLY A 308 -11.93 -11.87 21.12
N ILE A 309 -11.25 -12.55 20.17
CA ILE A 309 -11.95 -13.38 19.16
C ILE A 309 -12.78 -14.48 19.81
N ALA A 310 -12.22 -15.22 20.77
CA ALA A 310 -12.93 -16.30 21.45
C ALA A 310 -14.16 -15.78 22.23
N GLN A 311 -14.01 -14.61 22.87
CA GLN A 311 -15.10 -13.92 23.56
C GLN A 311 -16.19 -13.50 22.57
N ASN A 312 -15.82 -12.92 21.43
CA ASN A 312 -16.77 -12.47 20.40
C ASN A 312 -17.48 -13.64 19.72
N VAL A 313 -16.80 -14.77 19.51
CA VAL A 313 -17.44 -16.01 19.04
C VAL A 313 -18.45 -16.53 20.07
N SER A 314 -18.10 -16.52 21.35
CA SER A 314 -19.04 -16.89 22.43
C SER A 314 -20.26 -15.96 22.46
N ALA A 315 -20.04 -14.64 22.34
CA ALA A 315 -21.10 -13.64 22.29
C ALA A 315 -22.01 -13.81 21.06
N LEU A 316 -21.44 -14.13 19.89
CA LEU A 316 -22.20 -14.46 18.69
C LEU A 316 -23.10 -15.69 18.90
N LEU A 317 -22.56 -16.77 19.47
CA LEU A 317 -23.32 -18.00 19.74
C LEU A 317 -24.40 -17.79 20.82
N GLY A 318 -24.15 -16.91 21.78
CA GLY A 318 -25.10 -16.53 22.83
C GLY A 318 -26.11 -15.46 22.43
N GLY A 319 -26.06 -14.92 21.21
CA GLY A 319 -26.93 -13.84 20.76
C GLY A 319 -26.71 -12.49 21.47
N ALA A 320 -25.55 -12.32 22.10
CA ALA A 320 -25.18 -11.15 22.90
C ALA A 320 -24.15 -10.23 22.19
N LEU A 321 -23.89 -10.47 20.90
CA LEU A 321 -22.97 -9.65 20.13
C LEU A 321 -23.56 -8.24 19.94
N PRO A 322 -22.76 -7.16 20.06
CA PRO A 322 -23.22 -5.80 19.81
C PRO A 322 -23.93 -5.66 18.46
N GLU A 323 -25.03 -4.90 18.43
CA GLU A 323 -25.86 -4.74 17.23
C GLU A 323 -25.05 -4.17 16.04
N ALA A 324 -24.11 -3.27 16.33
CA ALA A 324 -23.18 -2.73 15.33
C ALA A 324 -22.41 -3.87 14.63
N ASN A 325 -21.85 -4.81 15.38
CA ASN A 325 -21.11 -5.94 14.83
C ASN A 325 -22.05 -6.93 14.13
N ALA A 326 -23.17 -7.29 14.75
CA ALA A 326 -24.12 -8.26 14.21
C ALA A 326 -24.68 -7.84 12.84
N SER A 327 -24.94 -6.55 12.65
CA SER A 327 -25.43 -5.98 11.38
C SER A 327 -24.32 -5.68 10.36
N ALA A 328 -23.05 -5.66 10.77
CA ALA A 328 -21.94 -5.24 9.91
C ALA A 328 -21.79 -6.08 8.63
N PRO A 329 -21.93 -7.43 8.63
CA PRO A 329 -21.83 -8.22 7.40
C PRO A 329 -22.86 -7.83 6.34
N LEU A 330 -24.12 -7.60 6.74
CA LEU A 330 -25.17 -7.18 5.79
C LEU A 330 -24.88 -5.77 5.25
N ARG A 331 -24.47 -4.84 6.13
CA ARG A 331 -24.09 -3.49 5.72
C ARG A 331 -22.88 -3.49 4.79
N PHE A 332 -21.89 -4.33 5.06
CA PHE A 332 -20.74 -4.54 4.19
C PHE A 332 -21.16 -5.04 2.81
N LEU A 333 -22.00 -6.07 2.75
CA LEU A 333 -22.51 -6.59 1.48
C LEU A 333 -23.30 -5.54 0.70
N LEU A 334 -24.17 -4.77 1.36
CA LEU A 334 -24.91 -3.68 0.74
C LEU A 334 -23.96 -2.59 0.20
N ALA A 335 -22.99 -2.18 1.00
CA ALA A 335 -22.01 -1.16 0.67
C ALA A 335 -21.20 -1.50 -0.59
N LEU A 336 -20.95 -2.78 -0.89
CA LEU A 336 -20.30 -3.19 -2.14
C LEU A 336 -21.05 -2.71 -3.40
N PHE A 337 -22.37 -2.55 -3.31
CA PHE A 337 -23.23 -2.14 -4.42
C PHE A 337 -23.65 -0.67 -4.33
N THR A 338 -23.76 -0.11 -3.13
CA THR A 338 -24.36 1.21 -2.91
C THR A 338 -23.35 2.30 -2.57
N SER A 339 -22.21 1.97 -1.98
CA SER A 339 -21.25 2.96 -1.50
C SER A 339 -20.17 3.19 -2.55
N PRO A 340 -20.19 4.29 -3.31
CA PRO A 340 -19.09 4.63 -4.21
C PRO A 340 -17.83 4.91 -3.40
N TYR A 341 -16.67 4.54 -3.93
CA TYR A 341 -15.43 4.93 -3.30
C TYR A 341 -15.29 6.45 -3.22
N ARG A 342 -14.60 6.92 -2.18
CA ARG A 342 -14.28 8.35 -2.06
C ARG A 342 -13.30 8.77 -3.14
N PRO A 343 -13.54 9.91 -3.84
CA PRO A 343 -12.58 10.44 -4.80
C PRO A 343 -11.20 10.61 -4.19
N ALA A 344 -10.16 10.25 -4.96
CA ALA A 344 -8.76 10.37 -4.54
C ALA A 344 -8.42 11.79 -4.07
N ASP A 345 -7.96 11.89 -2.83
CA ASP A 345 -7.27 13.05 -2.27
C ASP A 345 -6.11 12.53 -1.38
N ILE A 346 -5.32 13.44 -0.84
CA ILE A 346 -4.22 13.09 0.06
C ILE A 346 -4.67 12.57 1.44
N TYR A 347 -5.93 12.81 1.83
CA TYR A 347 -6.45 12.59 3.17
C TYR A 347 -7.18 11.26 3.36
N GLY A 348 -7.68 10.63 2.29
CA GLY A 348 -8.38 9.35 2.42
C GLY A 348 -9.19 8.90 1.20
N GLY A 349 -8.95 9.44 0.02
CA GLY A 349 -9.63 8.97 -1.20
C GLY A 349 -9.10 7.65 -1.76
N TYR A 350 -9.98 6.81 -2.28
CA TYR A 350 -9.67 5.50 -2.83
C TYR A 350 -10.21 5.37 -4.26
N GLY A 351 -9.34 5.56 -5.26
CA GLY A 351 -9.64 5.17 -6.64
C GLY A 351 -10.84 5.89 -7.29
N LEU A 352 -11.52 5.18 -8.21
CA LEU A 352 -12.62 5.72 -9.02
C LEU A 352 -13.90 5.85 -8.20
N PRO A 353 -14.66 6.96 -8.31
CA PRO A 353 -15.87 7.22 -7.50
C PRO A 353 -17.07 6.39 -7.98
N VAL A 354 -16.95 5.08 -7.88
CA VAL A 354 -17.94 4.07 -8.28
C VAL A 354 -18.02 3.00 -7.20
N PRO A 355 -19.16 2.30 -7.06
CA PRO A 355 -19.26 1.19 -6.11
C PRO A 355 -18.28 0.04 -6.42
N PRO A 356 -17.76 -0.67 -5.39
CA PRO A 356 -16.84 -1.80 -5.56
C PRO A 356 -17.32 -2.87 -6.55
N ALA A 357 -18.60 -3.22 -6.52
CA ALA A 357 -19.19 -4.24 -7.38
C ALA A 357 -19.04 -3.91 -8.88
N LEU A 358 -19.10 -2.63 -9.26
CA LEU A 358 -18.90 -2.22 -10.65
C LEU A 358 -17.45 -2.43 -11.10
N LEU A 359 -16.47 -2.11 -10.25
CA LEU A 359 -15.07 -2.40 -10.54
C LEU A 359 -14.80 -3.90 -10.61
N TYR A 360 -15.44 -4.71 -9.76
CA TYR A 360 -15.31 -6.17 -9.80
C TYR A 360 -15.89 -6.75 -11.08
N ALA A 361 -17.06 -6.27 -11.51
CA ALA A 361 -17.68 -6.69 -12.77
C ALA A 361 -16.82 -6.30 -13.97
N PHE A 362 -16.26 -5.09 -13.98
CA PHE A 362 -15.34 -4.64 -15.02
C PHE A 362 -14.06 -5.48 -15.05
N ALA A 363 -13.43 -5.71 -13.90
CA ALA A 363 -12.24 -6.56 -13.76
C ALA A 363 -12.50 -8.02 -14.21
N ALA A 364 -13.66 -8.58 -13.86
CA ALA A 364 -14.08 -9.90 -14.33
C ALA A 364 -14.28 -9.92 -15.85
N GLY A 365 -14.92 -8.89 -16.41
CA GLY A 365 -15.08 -8.70 -17.85
C GLY A 365 -13.74 -8.69 -18.59
N LEU A 366 -12.77 -7.92 -18.09
CA LEU A 366 -11.41 -7.88 -18.64
C LEU A 366 -10.72 -9.25 -18.57
N CYS A 367 -10.80 -9.94 -17.43
CA CYS A 367 -10.22 -11.27 -17.27
C CYS A 367 -10.82 -12.29 -18.25
N LEU A 368 -12.15 -12.28 -18.39
CA LEU A 368 -12.87 -13.18 -19.30
C LEU A 368 -12.54 -12.88 -20.76
N LEU A 369 -12.48 -11.61 -21.14
CA LEU A 369 -12.07 -11.18 -22.48
C LEU A 369 -10.65 -11.65 -22.77
N GLY A 370 -9.68 -11.32 -21.90
CA GLY A 370 -8.28 -11.71 -22.06
C GLY A 370 -8.13 -13.23 -22.19
N ALA A 371 -8.76 -14.00 -21.30
CA ALA A 371 -8.73 -15.46 -21.34
C ALA A 371 -9.39 -16.06 -22.60
N ARG A 372 -10.45 -15.43 -23.14
CA ARG A 372 -11.11 -15.85 -24.40
C ARG A 372 -10.22 -15.58 -25.61
N CYS A 373 -9.49 -14.47 -25.61
CA CYS A 373 -8.64 -14.05 -26.73
C CYS A 373 -7.30 -14.78 -26.80
N LEU A 374 -6.88 -15.48 -25.73
CA LEU A 374 -5.70 -16.35 -25.77
C LEU A 374 -5.87 -17.55 -26.74
N PRO A 375 -4.78 -18.19 -27.21
CA PRO A 375 -4.83 -19.37 -28.05
C PRO A 375 -5.53 -20.55 -27.38
N PRO A 376 -6.20 -21.42 -28.14
CA PRO A 376 -6.95 -22.57 -27.61
C PRO A 376 -6.18 -23.41 -26.58
N ALA A 377 -4.89 -23.63 -26.79
CA ALA A 377 -4.02 -24.39 -25.89
C ALA A 377 -3.89 -23.80 -24.47
N ARG A 378 -4.16 -22.51 -24.27
CA ARG A 378 -4.04 -21.81 -22.98
C ARG A 378 -5.38 -21.41 -22.38
N ARG A 379 -6.45 -21.34 -23.18
CA ARG A 379 -7.78 -20.86 -22.75
C ARG A 379 -8.32 -21.57 -21.51
N SER A 380 -8.32 -22.90 -21.51
CA SER A 380 -8.85 -23.68 -20.38
C SER A 380 -8.08 -23.39 -19.08
N ARG A 381 -6.75 -23.36 -19.17
CA ARG A 381 -5.88 -23.01 -18.03
C ARG A 381 -6.15 -21.60 -17.53
N ALA A 382 -6.17 -20.61 -18.43
CA ALA A 382 -6.42 -19.22 -18.08
C ALA A 382 -7.78 -19.04 -17.40
N ARG A 383 -8.84 -19.71 -17.91
CA ARG A 383 -10.18 -19.69 -17.31
C ARG A 383 -10.18 -20.29 -15.90
N ARG A 384 -9.49 -21.42 -15.68
CA ARG A 384 -9.37 -22.02 -14.34
C ARG A 384 -8.62 -21.12 -13.36
N ALA A 385 -7.53 -20.48 -13.82
CA ALA A 385 -6.79 -19.52 -13.01
C ALA A 385 -7.63 -18.27 -12.67
N VAL A 386 -8.39 -17.74 -13.63
CA VAL A 386 -9.33 -16.62 -13.41
C VAL A 386 -10.43 -17.03 -12.41
N ALA A 387 -11.05 -18.19 -12.59
CA ALA A 387 -12.07 -18.68 -11.66
C ALA A 387 -11.52 -18.83 -10.23
N ALA A 388 -10.31 -19.39 -10.09
CA ALA A 388 -9.66 -19.52 -8.79
C ALA A 388 -9.28 -18.17 -8.16
N LEU A 389 -8.90 -17.16 -8.98
CA LEU A 389 -8.65 -15.80 -8.49
C LEU A 389 -9.92 -15.16 -7.92
N PHE A 390 -11.05 -15.26 -8.63
CA PHE A 390 -12.31 -14.70 -8.15
C PHE A 390 -12.87 -15.46 -6.95
N ALA A 391 -12.62 -16.77 -6.85
CA ALA A 391 -12.91 -17.53 -5.63
C ALA A 391 -12.06 -17.02 -4.44
N LEU A 392 -10.78 -16.74 -4.65
CA LEU A 392 -9.91 -16.11 -3.64
C LEU A 392 -10.44 -14.72 -3.24
N CYS A 393 -10.81 -13.88 -4.20
CA CYS A 393 -11.37 -12.55 -3.93
C CYS A 393 -12.66 -12.65 -3.09
N LEU A 394 -13.53 -13.61 -3.40
CA LEU A 394 -14.74 -13.86 -2.62
C LEU A 394 -14.39 -14.31 -1.18
N CYS A 395 -13.47 -15.26 -1.02
CA CYS A 395 -13.01 -15.69 0.30
C CYS A 395 -12.41 -14.54 1.12
N TYR A 396 -11.66 -13.64 0.48
CA TYR A 396 -11.11 -12.45 1.13
C TYR A 396 -12.21 -11.47 1.57
N LEU A 397 -13.20 -11.18 0.71
CA LEU A 397 -14.31 -10.29 1.07
C LEU A 397 -15.14 -10.87 2.22
N LEU A 398 -15.37 -12.19 2.21
CA LEU A 398 -16.02 -12.88 3.33
C LEU A 398 -15.19 -12.79 4.60
N PHE A 399 -13.86 -12.97 4.50
CA PHE A 399 -12.96 -12.82 5.64
C PHE A 399 -13.05 -11.41 6.25
N ILE A 400 -13.07 -10.35 5.43
CA ILE A 400 -13.22 -8.97 5.92
C ILE A 400 -14.59 -8.71 6.54
N ALA A 401 -15.68 -9.18 5.90
CA ALA A 401 -17.02 -9.08 6.48
C ALA A 401 -17.12 -9.78 7.85
N LEU A 402 -16.49 -10.96 7.98
CA LEU A 402 -16.39 -11.68 9.26
C LEU A 402 -15.46 -10.97 10.26
N SER A 403 -14.47 -10.24 9.77
CA SER A 403 -13.60 -9.44 10.62
C SER A 403 -14.39 -8.30 11.26
N TYR A 404 -15.27 -7.61 10.52
CA TYR A 404 -16.16 -6.61 11.12
C TYR A 404 -17.13 -7.21 12.16
N LEU A 405 -17.50 -8.47 11.98
CA LEU A 405 -18.34 -9.18 12.93
C LEU A 405 -17.60 -9.53 14.22
N LEU A 406 -16.34 -9.99 14.14
CA LEU A 406 -15.66 -10.68 15.24
C LEU A 406 -14.37 -10.01 15.76
N ILE A 407 -13.77 -9.09 15.02
CA ILE A 407 -12.44 -8.53 15.30
C ILE A 407 -12.52 -7.01 15.52
N PHE A 408 -13.22 -6.29 14.65
CA PHE A 408 -13.32 -4.83 14.76
C PHE A 408 -14.15 -4.41 15.98
N ARG A 409 -13.79 -3.27 16.56
CA ARG A 409 -14.57 -2.66 17.64
C ARG A 409 -15.91 -2.17 17.12
N ASP A 410 -16.88 -2.02 18.02
CA ASP A 410 -18.26 -1.70 17.67
C ASP A 410 -18.40 -0.42 16.84
N TYR A 411 -17.62 0.62 17.15
CA TYR A 411 -17.62 1.86 16.37
C TYR A 411 -17.00 1.69 14.98
N GLU A 412 -15.99 0.82 14.83
CA GLU A 412 -15.35 0.54 13.55
C GLU A 412 -16.27 -0.31 12.66
N ALA A 413 -16.93 -1.30 13.26
CA ALA A 413 -17.97 -2.09 12.61
C ALA A 413 -19.17 -1.24 12.20
N ALA A 414 -19.56 -0.27 13.05
CA ALA A 414 -20.64 0.67 12.76
C ALA A 414 -20.39 1.51 11.50
N ARG A 415 -19.14 1.91 11.25
CA ARG A 415 -18.77 2.76 10.11
C ARG A 415 -18.23 2.00 8.91
N LEU A 416 -18.02 0.69 9.05
CA LEU A 416 -17.18 -0.08 8.14
C LEU A 416 -15.83 0.62 7.94
N SER A 417 -15.13 0.93 9.04
CA SER A 417 -13.84 1.64 9.00
C SER A 417 -12.88 0.97 8.03
N GLU A 418 -12.22 1.75 7.18
CA GLU A 418 -11.32 1.26 6.12
C GLU A 418 -11.99 0.40 5.04
N PHE A 419 -13.32 0.45 4.88
CA PHE A 419 -14.06 -0.28 3.83
C PHE A 419 -13.42 -0.12 2.45
N ASP A 420 -13.21 1.13 2.04
CA ASP A 420 -12.65 1.47 0.73
C ASP A 420 -11.25 0.82 0.53
N ARG A 421 -10.41 0.85 1.57
CA ARG A 421 -9.08 0.23 1.56
C ARG A 421 -9.15 -1.28 1.38
N TYR A 422 -10.07 -1.95 2.06
CA TYR A 422 -10.19 -3.40 1.97
C TYR A 422 -10.81 -3.84 0.64
N THR A 423 -11.80 -3.12 0.12
CA THR A 423 -12.49 -3.53 -1.11
C THR A 423 -11.73 -3.17 -2.39
N THR A 424 -10.77 -2.25 -2.35
CA THR A 424 -9.88 -1.96 -3.50
C THR A 424 -8.93 -3.10 -3.84
N LEU A 425 -8.52 -3.94 -2.88
CA LEU A 425 -7.58 -5.03 -3.12
C LEU A 425 -8.11 -6.06 -4.15
N PRO A 426 -9.34 -6.60 -4.04
CA PRO A 426 -9.92 -7.47 -5.07
C PRO A 426 -10.08 -6.81 -6.45
N ALA A 427 -10.42 -5.51 -6.48
CA ALA A 427 -10.52 -4.76 -7.73
C ALA A 427 -9.16 -4.66 -8.42
N LEU A 428 -8.11 -4.34 -7.65
CA LEU A 428 -6.74 -4.23 -8.15
C LEU A 428 -6.24 -5.60 -8.66
N LEU A 429 -6.47 -6.68 -7.91
CA LEU A 429 -6.14 -8.05 -8.32
C LEU A 429 -6.75 -8.42 -9.67
N GLY A 430 -8.07 -8.27 -9.80
CA GLY A 430 -8.78 -8.61 -11.03
C GLY A 430 -8.39 -7.69 -12.19
N GLY A 431 -8.21 -6.39 -11.93
CA GLY A 431 -7.77 -5.41 -12.93
C GLY A 431 -6.39 -5.72 -13.49
N LEU A 432 -5.41 -5.99 -12.63
CA LEU A 432 -4.04 -6.35 -13.02
C LEU A 432 -3.98 -7.67 -13.80
N MET A 433 -4.69 -8.70 -13.33
CA MET A 433 -4.81 -9.97 -14.02
C MET A 433 -5.46 -9.80 -15.40
N GLY A 434 -6.58 -9.09 -15.47
CA GLY A 434 -7.30 -8.82 -16.71
C GLY A 434 -6.45 -8.06 -17.72
N ALA A 435 -5.77 -7.00 -17.27
CA ALA A 435 -4.83 -6.23 -18.08
C ALA A 435 -3.70 -7.12 -18.62
N ALA A 436 -3.06 -7.93 -17.78
CA ALA A 436 -1.97 -8.81 -18.21
C ALA A 436 -2.42 -9.86 -19.23
N LEU A 437 -3.61 -10.46 -19.07
CA LEU A 437 -4.18 -11.41 -20.02
C LEU A 437 -4.52 -10.74 -21.36
N CYS A 438 -5.14 -9.56 -21.34
CA CYS A 438 -5.45 -8.79 -22.54
C CYS A 438 -4.18 -8.35 -23.28
N LEU A 439 -3.15 -7.88 -22.56
CA LEU A 439 -1.84 -7.55 -23.13
C LEU A 439 -1.17 -8.76 -23.77
N GLN A 440 -1.22 -9.92 -23.11
CA GLN A 440 -0.68 -11.16 -23.69
C GLN A 440 -1.43 -11.55 -24.96
N ALA A 441 -2.76 -11.55 -24.94
CA ALA A 441 -3.59 -11.86 -26.09
C ALA A 441 -3.36 -10.88 -27.25
N ALA A 442 -3.17 -9.60 -26.97
CA ALA A 442 -2.87 -8.56 -27.96
C ALA A 442 -1.53 -8.79 -28.68
N ARG A 443 -0.57 -9.43 -28.02
CA ARG A 443 0.79 -9.67 -28.55
C ARG A 443 0.88 -10.92 -29.40
N GLU A 444 0.12 -11.95 -29.05
CA GLU A 444 0.09 -13.22 -29.79
C GLU A 444 -0.61 -12.97 -31.14
N ALA A 445 0.21 -12.92 -32.19
CA ALA A 445 -0.16 -12.42 -33.51
C ALA A 445 -1.26 -13.27 -34.16
N GLY A 446 -2.48 -12.75 -34.19
CA GLY A 446 -3.57 -13.25 -35.03
C GLY A 446 -4.35 -12.08 -35.61
N SER A 447 -4.87 -12.24 -36.84
CA SER A 447 -5.78 -11.30 -37.51
C SER A 447 -7.24 -11.45 -37.06
N ALA A 448 -7.51 -12.37 -36.13
CA ALA A 448 -8.86 -12.60 -35.63
C ALA A 448 -9.43 -11.34 -34.98
N ARG A 449 -10.70 -11.02 -35.27
CA ARG A 449 -11.44 -9.88 -34.69
C ARG A 449 -11.30 -9.79 -33.16
N THR A 450 -11.17 -10.93 -32.48
CA THR A 450 -10.97 -11.02 -31.03
C THR A 450 -9.62 -10.49 -30.54
N VAL A 451 -8.55 -10.64 -31.32
CA VAL A 451 -7.22 -10.07 -30.99
C VAL A 451 -7.21 -8.55 -31.20
N GLN A 452 -7.91 -8.07 -32.22
CA GLN A 452 -8.12 -6.64 -32.45
C GLN A 452 -8.94 -6.02 -31.31
N ALA A 453 -9.98 -6.71 -30.83
CA ALA A 453 -10.75 -6.27 -29.68
C ALA A 453 -9.90 -6.17 -28.40
N ALA A 454 -9.05 -7.16 -28.11
CA ALA A 454 -8.14 -7.09 -26.95
C ALA A 454 -7.17 -5.91 -27.05
N ARG A 455 -6.63 -5.62 -28.24
CA ARG A 455 -5.78 -4.44 -28.49
C ARG A 455 -6.54 -3.13 -28.29
N ALA A 456 -7.73 -3.02 -28.88
CA ALA A 456 -8.57 -1.83 -28.75
C ALA A 456 -8.94 -1.57 -27.30
N VAL A 457 -9.28 -2.62 -26.55
CA VAL A 457 -9.59 -2.52 -25.11
C VAL A 457 -8.37 -2.09 -24.31
N CYS A 458 -7.18 -2.65 -24.53
CA CYS A 458 -5.98 -2.18 -23.84
C CYS A 458 -5.70 -0.70 -24.13
N ILE A 459 -5.78 -0.27 -25.40
CA ILE A 459 -5.55 1.12 -25.79
C ILE A 459 -6.62 2.03 -25.16
N ALA A 460 -7.90 1.68 -25.27
CA ALA A 460 -8.99 2.45 -24.69
C ALA A 460 -8.87 2.56 -23.17
N CYS A 461 -8.57 1.46 -22.47
CA CYS A 461 -8.32 1.49 -21.03
C CYS A 461 -7.14 2.40 -20.70
N THR A 462 -6.02 2.30 -21.42
CA THR A 462 -4.87 3.20 -21.22
C THR A 462 -5.27 4.66 -21.43
N CYS A 463 -5.97 4.99 -22.51
CA CYS A 463 -6.41 6.37 -22.79
C CYS A 463 -7.37 6.90 -21.71
N VAL A 464 -8.38 6.12 -21.33
CA VAL A 464 -9.34 6.51 -20.28
C VAL A 464 -8.62 6.69 -18.96
N LEU A 465 -7.80 5.72 -18.54
CA LEU A 465 -7.10 5.81 -17.25
C LEU A 465 -6.08 6.95 -17.22
N LEU A 466 -5.42 7.28 -18.34
CA LEU A 466 -4.58 8.47 -18.42
C LEU A 466 -5.38 9.74 -18.11
N CYS A 467 -6.60 9.86 -18.64
CA CYS A 467 -7.46 11.03 -18.42
C CYS A 467 -8.14 11.05 -17.05
N VAL A 468 -8.38 9.88 -16.44
CA VAL A 468 -9.13 9.78 -15.18
C VAL A 468 -8.17 9.74 -13.99
N GLY A 469 -8.06 10.87 -13.29
CA GLY A 469 -7.35 11.02 -12.00
C GLY A 469 -5.82 10.96 -12.07
N ASN A 470 -5.25 10.26 -13.05
CA ASN A 470 -3.81 10.05 -13.20
C ASN A 470 -3.03 11.33 -13.58
N THR A 471 -3.59 12.20 -14.41
CA THR A 471 -2.97 13.48 -14.79
C THR A 471 -2.86 14.43 -13.61
N ARG A 472 -3.96 14.60 -12.86
CA ARG A 472 -3.99 15.40 -11.62
C ARG A 472 -3.00 14.86 -10.61
N PHE A 473 -3.07 13.55 -10.34
CA PHE A 473 -2.17 12.89 -9.41
C PHE A 473 -0.68 13.05 -9.80
N PHE A 474 -0.35 12.89 -11.08
CA PHE A 474 1.00 13.11 -11.58
C PHE A 474 1.45 14.57 -11.40
N HIS A 475 0.57 15.52 -11.66
CA HIS A 475 0.84 16.94 -11.45
C HIS A 475 1.14 17.23 -9.97
N GLU A 476 0.26 16.83 -9.05
CA GLU A 476 0.38 17.05 -7.60
C GLU A 476 1.59 16.33 -6.97
N THR A 477 2.02 15.21 -7.56
CA THR A 477 3.14 14.40 -7.05
C THR A 477 4.49 14.82 -7.63
N VAL A 478 4.55 15.09 -8.93
CA VAL A 478 5.83 15.23 -9.66
C VAL A 478 6.08 16.65 -10.15
N ILE A 479 5.05 17.32 -10.68
CA ILE A 479 5.20 18.62 -11.34
C ILE A 479 5.14 19.75 -10.29
N ALA A 480 3.96 19.95 -9.69
CA ALA A 480 3.74 20.98 -8.70
C ALA A 480 4.19 20.58 -7.30
N ARG A 481 4.29 19.27 -7.02
CA ARG A 481 4.66 18.72 -5.69
C ARG A 481 3.78 19.25 -4.55
N GLU A 482 2.55 19.68 -4.82
CA GLU A 482 1.54 20.10 -3.84
C GLU A 482 1.36 19.04 -2.73
N SER A 483 1.44 17.76 -3.09
CA SER A 483 1.39 16.66 -2.13
C SER A 483 2.45 16.74 -1.03
N VAL A 484 3.65 17.25 -1.30
CA VAL A 484 4.70 17.43 -0.27
C VAL A 484 4.24 18.49 0.73
N VAL A 485 3.80 19.63 0.21
CA VAL A 485 3.32 20.76 1.00
C VAL A 485 2.17 20.33 1.90
N GLN A 486 1.18 19.65 1.34
CA GLN A 486 0.01 19.22 2.09
C GLN A 486 0.32 18.11 3.11
N MET A 487 1.30 17.23 2.84
CA MET A 487 1.75 16.23 3.82
C MET A 487 2.49 16.87 4.99
N HIS A 488 3.34 17.87 4.71
CA HIS A 488 4.00 18.66 5.76
C HIS A 488 2.98 19.40 6.61
N TRP A 489 2.02 20.04 5.95
CA TRP A 489 0.89 20.66 6.63
C TRP A 489 0.21 19.70 7.59
N GLN A 490 -0.23 18.55 7.10
CA GLN A 490 -0.90 17.54 7.93
C GLN A 490 -0.02 17.07 9.11
N ARG A 491 1.30 17.00 8.91
CA ARG A 491 2.25 16.53 9.92
C ARG A 491 2.58 17.59 10.99
N TYR A 492 2.72 18.85 10.60
CA TYR A 492 3.29 19.90 11.45
C TYR A 492 2.30 20.98 11.87
N ALA A 493 1.16 21.14 11.17
CA ALA A 493 0.09 22.04 11.60
C ALA A 493 -0.32 21.83 13.07
N PRO A 494 -0.34 20.61 13.63
CA PRO A 494 -0.62 20.43 15.06
C PRO A 494 0.41 21.09 15.97
N GLY A 495 1.70 21.12 15.58
CA GLY A 495 2.75 21.80 16.33
C GLY A 495 2.67 23.33 16.21
N GLU A 496 2.31 23.84 15.03
CA GLU A 496 2.05 25.27 14.86
C GLU A 496 0.82 25.73 15.65
N LEU A 497 -0.25 24.94 15.64
CA LEU A 497 -1.42 25.15 16.49
C LEU A 497 -1.06 25.07 17.97
N ALA A 498 -0.22 24.11 18.37
CA ALA A 498 0.26 24.03 19.75
C ALA A 498 1.07 25.27 20.16
N ALA A 499 1.92 25.77 19.26
CA ALA A 499 2.68 27.00 19.49
C ALA A 499 1.75 28.23 19.59
N ALA A 500 0.73 28.31 18.74
CA ALA A 500 -0.28 29.37 18.78
C ALA A 500 -1.09 29.33 20.08
N VAL A 501 -1.50 28.14 20.51
CA VAL A 501 -2.13 27.93 21.82
C VAL A 501 -1.20 28.43 22.93
N ARG A 502 0.08 28.02 22.95
CA ARG A 502 1.03 28.46 23.98
C ARG A 502 1.27 29.97 23.99
N ALA A 503 1.09 30.64 22.86
CA ALA A 503 1.24 32.09 22.75
C ALA A 503 -0.01 32.86 23.18
N GLN A 504 -1.20 32.27 23.09
CA GLN A 504 -2.48 32.99 23.22
C GLN A 504 -3.40 32.48 24.33
N ALA A 505 -3.19 31.25 24.79
CA ALA A 505 -3.92 30.63 25.89
C ALA A 505 -3.01 30.53 27.13
N PRO A 506 -3.44 31.02 28.30
CA PRO A 506 -2.73 30.79 29.55
C PRO A 506 -2.55 29.30 29.85
N GLN A 507 -1.44 28.92 30.48
CA GLN A 507 -1.27 27.55 30.97
C GLN A 507 -2.41 27.16 31.92
N GLY A 508 -2.87 25.91 31.83
CA GLY A 508 -4.03 25.40 32.55
C GLY A 508 -5.38 25.68 31.89
N SER A 509 -5.41 26.40 30.76
CA SER A 509 -6.65 26.59 30.00
C SER A 509 -7.19 25.27 29.47
N SER A 510 -8.51 25.20 29.39
CA SER A 510 -9.23 24.07 28.81
C SER A 510 -9.42 24.26 27.30
N ILE A 511 -9.07 23.24 26.53
CA ILE A 511 -9.04 23.30 25.06
C ILE A 511 -9.88 22.16 24.51
N VAL A 512 -10.90 22.49 23.72
CA VAL A 512 -11.66 21.50 22.96
C VAL A 512 -11.17 21.42 21.52
N CYS A 513 -10.90 20.21 21.05
CA CYS A 513 -10.49 19.98 19.67
C CYS A 513 -11.66 19.48 18.82
N LEU A 514 -11.98 20.22 17.76
CA LEU A 514 -13.05 19.95 16.81
C LEU A 514 -12.44 19.44 15.49
N GLY A 515 -12.81 18.24 15.04
CA GLY A 515 -12.29 17.62 13.80
C GLY A 515 -11.17 16.60 14.05
N GLY A 516 -11.52 15.32 14.18
CA GLY A 516 -10.68 14.25 14.77
C GLY A 516 -9.37 13.82 14.06
N GLY A 517 -8.85 14.55 13.07
CA GLY A 517 -7.72 14.07 12.24
C GLY A 517 -6.36 14.06 12.95
N ASN A 518 -6.07 15.11 13.73
CA ASN A 518 -4.73 15.37 14.28
C ASN A 518 -4.72 15.65 15.79
N VAL A 519 -5.84 15.41 16.46
CA VAL A 519 -5.99 15.73 17.90
C VAL A 519 -4.95 15.02 18.76
N ILE A 520 -4.55 13.80 18.40
CA ILE A 520 -3.53 13.04 19.15
C ILE A 520 -2.20 13.79 19.14
N ALA A 521 -1.79 14.30 17.98
CA ALA A 521 -0.55 15.05 17.84
C ALA A 521 -0.64 16.36 18.62
N LEU A 522 -1.73 17.10 18.49
CA LEU A 522 -1.94 18.35 19.22
C LEU A 522 -1.96 18.13 20.75
N ARG A 523 -2.66 17.11 21.23
CA ARG A 523 -2.72 16.74 22.64
C ARG A 523 -1.35 16.36 23.19
N TYR A 524 -0.56 15.64 22.40
CA TYR A 524 0.81 15.30 22.75
C TYR A 524 1.68 16.56 22.89
N GLU A 525 1.59 17.51 21.95
CA GLU A 525 2.36 18.75 21.97
C GLU A 525 1.94 19.72 23.08
N LEU A 526 0.69 19.66 23.55
CA LEU A 526 0.14 20.54 24.59
C LEU A 526 0.27 19.98 26.01
N ALA A 527 0.44 18.67 26.18
CA ALA A 527 0.66 18.09 27.50
C ALA A 527 2.01 18.53 28.11
N PRO A 528 2.11 18.66 29.45
CA PRO A 528 1.05 18.56 30.45
C PRO A 528 0.34 19.90 30.72
N ASP A 529 0.66 20.95 29.97
CA ASP A 529 0.34 22.33 30.33
C ASP A 529 -1.11 22.73 30.07
N TYR A 530 -1.87 21.92 29.32
CA TYR A 530 -3.26 22.19 28.93
C TYR A 530 -4.15 20.96 29.05
N GLU A 531 -5.42 21.17 29.39
CA GLU A 531 -6.43 20.12 29.38
C GLU A 531 -7.09 20.06 28.00
N VAL A 532 -6.76 19.01 27.23
CA VAL A 532 -7.28 18.84 25.87
C VAL A 532 -8.41 17.81 25.84
N SER A 533 -9.60 18.27 25.48
CA SER A 533 -10.82 17.47 25.35
C SER A 533 -11.26 17.33 23.88
N VAL A 534 -12.10 16.32 23.61
CA VAL A 534 -12.70 16.08 22.28
C VAL A 534 -14.19 15.84 22.49
N PRO A 535 -15.09 16.48 21.71
CA PRO A 535 -16.52 16.24 21.84
C PRO A 535 -16.86 14.77 21.61
N GLY A 536 -17.57 14.18 22.56
CA GLY A 536 -17.95 12.77 22.53
C GLY A 536 -16.87 11.78 23.01
N GLY A 537 -15.73 12.26 23.53
CA GLY A 537 -14.73 11.41 24.17
C GLY A 537 -13.60 10.96 23.24
N ASP A 538 -13.48 9.66 22.96
CA ASP A 538 -12.34 9.09 22.25
C ASP A 538 -12.20 9.69 20.83
N PHE A 539 -11.00 10.18 20.50
CA PHE A 539 -10.66 10.80 19.22
C PHE A 539 -10.87 9.87 18.02
N MET A 540 -10.88 8.54 18.24
CA MET A 540 -11.25 7.54 17.21
C MET A 540 -12.76 7.32 17.12
N ALA A 541 -13.52 7.66 18.18
CA ALA A 541 -14.91 7.27 18.36
C ALA A 541 -15.92 8.35 17.98
N SER A 542 -15.53 9.56 17.59
CA SER A 542 -16.50 10.66 17.35
C SER A 542 -16.84 10.85 15.86
N PRO A 543 -18.06 10.48 15.38
CA PRO A 543 -18.59 11.02 14.12
C PRO A 543 -19.83 11.89 14.36
N ASP A 544 -20.45 11.79 15.52
CA ASP A 544 -21.63 12.53 15.89
C ASP A 544 -21.12 13.84 16.46
N MET A 545 -20.66 14.71 15.55
CA MET A 545 -20.78 16.15 15.74
C MET A 545 -22.28 16.48 15.78
N ASN A 546 -22.92 16.04 16.86
CA ASN A 546 -24.16 16.60 17.30
C ASN A 546 -23.81 18.01 17.77
N LEU A 547 -24.40 19.01 17.13
CA LEU A 547 -24.16 20.42 17.46
C LEU A 547 -24.43 20.69 18.94
N GLN A 548 -25.35 19.96 19.56
CA GLN A 548 -25.61 20.04 20.99
C GLN A 548 -24.41 19.56 21.82
N THR A 549 -23.84 18.40 21.52
CA THR A 549 -22.65 17.88 22.20
C THR A 549 -21.42 18.78 21.99
N VAL A 550 -21.30 19.38 20.80
CA VAL A 550 -20.27 20.38 20.53
C VAL A 550 -20.49 21.63 21.39
N ARG A 551 -21.72 22.15 21.46
CA ARG A 551 -22.07 23.30 22.32
C ARG A 551 -21.77 23.01 23.79
N GLU A 552 -22.17 21.84 24.30
CA GLU A 552 -21.89 21.42 25.68
C GLU A 552 -20.38 21.34 25.96
N SER A 553 -19.59 20.88 24.98
CA SER A 553 -18.13 20.82 25.10
C SER A 553 -17.48 22.21 25.03
N LEU A 554 -18.00 23.09 24.17
CA LEU A 554 -17.57 24.49 24.07
C LEU A 554 -17.89 25.26 25.35
N ASP A 555 -19.08 25.07 25.94
CA ASP A 555 -19.46 25.71 27.20
C ASP A 555 -18.53 25.34 28.37
N ALA A 556 -17.84 24.21 28.28
CA ALA A 556 -16.89 23.73 29.27
C ALA A 556 -15.42 24.07 28.93
N CYS A 557 -15.15 24.82 27.87
CA CYS A 557 -13.79 25.09 27.39
C CYS A 557 -13.54 26.56 27.08
N ASP A 558 -12.34 27.04 27.40
CA ASP A 558 -11.92 28.43 27.18
C ASP A 558 -11.54 28.70 25.71
N TYR A 559 -10.98 27.67 25.05
CA TYR A 559 -10.50 27.75 23.68
C TYR A 559 -10.96 26.53 22.87
N ALA A 560 -11.15 26.75 21.57
CA ALA A 560 -11.45 25.69 20.62
C ALA A 560 -10.40 25.65 19.51
N VAL A 561 -9.86 24.47 19.22
CA VAL A 561 -9.05 24.24 18.04
C VAL A 561 -9.89 23.51 17.00
N VAL A 562 -10.11 24.15 15.85
CA VAL A 562 -10.82 23.57 14.71
C VAL A 562 -9.78 23.02 13.74
N LEU A 563 -9.67 21.70 13.67
CA LEU A 563 -8.79 20.97 12.75
C LEU A 563 -9.45 20.65 11.41
N TRP A 564 -10.77 20.78 11.30
CA TRP A 564 -11.50 20.64 10.04
C TRP A 564 -12.77 21.50 10.07
N ALA A 565 -12.88 22.45 9.14
CA ALA A 565 -14.06 23.29 9.00
C ALA A 565 -15.27 22.45 8.52
N ASP A 566 -16.26 22.29 9.39
CA ASP A 566 -17.54 21.68 9.06
C ASP A 566 -18.63 22.77 9.00
N GLU A 567 -19.41 22.81 7.92
CA GLU A 567 -20.50 23.79 7.76
C GLU A 567 -21.51 23.77 8.93
N ARG A 568 -21.66 22.65 9.62
CA ARG A 568 -22.50 22.54 10.83
C ARG A 568 -22.02 23.44 11.98
N LEU A 569 -20.75 23.81 11.99
CA LEU A 569 -20.15 24.73 12.98
C LEU A 569 -20.29 26.20 12.58
N ALA A 570 -20.62 26.51 11.31
CA ALA A 570 -20.77 27.88 10.84
C ALA A 570 -21.70 28.76 11.70
N PRO A 571 -22.81 28.25 12.27
CA PRO A 571 -23.67 29.05 13.16
C PRO A 571 -23.00 29.47 14.48
N LEU A 572 -21.88 28.86 14.86
CA LEU A 572 -21.15 29.14 16.10
C LEU A 572 -20.03 30.17 15.90
N VAL A 573 -19.67 30.52 14.66
CA VAL A 573 -18.55 31.43 14.37
C VAL A 573 -19.08 32.81 14.05
N ALA A 574 -18.45 33.85 14.60
CA ALA A 574 -18.82 35.25 14.32
C ALA A 574 -18.42 35.74 12.91
N GLY A 575 -17.90 34.85 12.06
CA GLY A 575 -17.35 35.14 10.73
C GLY A 575 -17.10 33.87 9.92
N GLU A 576 -16.07 33.87 9.08
CA GLU A 576 -15.69 32.67 8.30
C GLU A 576 -15.08 31.59 9.21
N LEU A 577 -15.48 30.35 8.99
CA LEU A 577 -14.91 29.18 9.63
C LEU A 577 -13.68 28.72 8.84
N TYR A 578 -12.55 28.61 9.54
CA TYR A 578 -11.28 28.18 8.97
C TYR A 578 -10.86 26.84 9.57
N THR A 579 -10.25 26.02 8.73
CA THR A 579 -9.58 24.78 9.12
C THR A 579 -8.24 25.12 9.79
N ASP A 580 -7.73 24.21 10.63
CA ASP A 580 -6.46 24.36 11.36
C ASP A 580 -6.33 25.73 12.04
N SER A 581 -7.30 26.04 12.89
CA SER A 581 -7.45 27.36 13.50
C SER A 581 -7.76 27.27 14.98
N LEU A 582 -7.25 28.26 15.73
CA LEU A 582 -7.52 28.49 17.13
C LEU A 582 -8.57 29.58 17.28
N TYR A 583 -9.59 29.29 18.09
CA TYR A 583 -10.67 30.18 18.44
C TYR A 583 -10.73 30.38 19.95
N ARG A 584 -11.10 31.59 20.37
CA ARG A 584 -11.59 31.85 21.72
C ARG A 584 -13.05 31.45 21.80
N VAL A 585 -13.45 30.84 22.90
CA VAL A 585 -14.86 30.59 23.18
C VAL A 585 -15.43 31.78 23.95
N GLU A 586 -16.41 32.45 23.36
CA GLU A 586 -17.17 33.52 24.00
C GLU A 586 -18.51 32.97 24.51
N HIS A 587 -18.77 33.11 25.80
CA HIS A 587 -20.04 32.69 26.40
C HIS A 587 -21.05 33.84 26.36
N GLY A 588 -22.07 33.71 25.53
CA GLY A 588 -23.15 34.68 25.38
C GLY A 588 -24.53 34.13 25.79
N PRO A 589 -25.56 35.00 25.88
CA PRO A 589 -26.93 34.58 26.21
C PRO A 589 -27.56 33.64 25.17
N ASP A 590 -27.02 33.62 23.94
CA ASP A 590 -27.47 32.76 22.85
C ASP A 590 -26.64 31.45 22.73
N GLY A 591 -25.72 31.20 23.68
CA GLY A 591 -24.78 30.08 23.67
C GLY A 591 -23.34 30.45 23.29
N PRO A 592 -22.44 29.47 23.18
CA PRO A 592 -21.03 29.70 22.91
C PRO A 592 -20.81 30.17 21.47
N ARG A 593 -19.94 31.17 21.29
CA ARG A 593 -19.47 31.66 19.99
C ARG A 593 -17.97 31.54 19.86
N LEU A 594 -17.49 31.38 18.64
CA LEU A 594 -16.09 31.23 18.31
C LEU A 594 -15.56 32.52 17.67
N GLU A 595 -14.62 33.16 18.37
CA GLU A 595 -13.85 34.31 17.88
C GLU A 595 -12.50 33.81 17.36
N LEU A 596 -12.18 34.06 16.09
CA LEU A 596 -10.92 33.60 15.50
C LEU A 596 -9.74 34.34 16.14
N LEU A 597 -8.81 33.59 16.72
CA LEU A 597 -7.58 34.11 17.31
C LEU A 597 -6.37 33.89 16.40
N PHE A 598 -6.35 32.75 15.73
CA PHE A 598 -5.28 32.39 14.82
C PHE A 598 -5.80 31.37 13.83
N SER A 599 -5.44 31.56 12.58
CA SER A 599 -5.62 30.56 11.55
C SER A 599 -4.24 30.27 10.99
N VAL A 600 -3.88 28.99 10.90
CA VAL A 600 -2.69 28.66 10.12
C VAL A 600 -3.07 28.96 8.66
N PRO A 601 -2.34 29.85 7.95
CA PRO A 601 -2.73 30.25 6.60
C PRO A 601 -2.77 29.02 5.68
N PRO A 602 -3.80 28.89 4.82
CA PRO A 602 -3.87 27.77 3.90
C PRO A 602 -2.61 27.77 3.04
N VAL A 603 -1.96 26.60 2.93
CA VAL A 603 -0.77 26.52 2.09
C VAL A 603 -1.19 26.57 0.63
N ASN A 604 -0.91 27.69 -0.03
CA ASN A 604 -1.11 27.90 -1.45
C ASN A 604 -0.09 27.13 -2.29
#